data_AF-G9X081-F1
#
_entry.id   AF-G9X081-F1
#
_cell.length_a   1.000
_cell.length_b   1.000
_cell.length_c   1.000
_cell.angle_alpha   90.00
_cell.angle_beta   90.00
_cell.angle_gamma   90.00
#
_symmetry.space_group_name_H-M   'P 1'
#
loop_
_entity.id
_entity.type
_entity.pdbx_description
1 polymer ?
#
loop_
_entity_poly.entity_id
_entity_poly.type
_entity_poly.pdbx_seq_one_letter_code
_entity_poly.pdbx_strand_id
1 'polypeptide(L)'
;MSKKKGVSLVYVIIVMVLATIFAASISVLTRANTMQAKVQKDNRDAYYLARSGIELMYENLKINNLMQGFVNHNTVSGGSFSHKFSDIPGSVVDVKATAVQVVGSDNKIVTITSKAKLNGVSEDEKLELRFELVIKNDVGNKIIDTIRDFRWSR
;
A
#
# COMPACT_ATOMS: atom_id res chain seq x y z
N MET A 1 54.82 -38.23 33.98
CA MET A 1 53.85 -38.44 32.89
C MET A 1 52.50 -37.83 33.30
N SER A 2 52.29 -36.50 33.20
CA SER A 2 50.96 -35.91 33.48
C SER A 2 50.65 -34.54 32.83
N LYS A 3 51.56 -33.93 32.06
CA LYS A 3 51.30 -32.62 31.42
C LYS A 3 50.33 -32.65 30.23
N LYS A 4 49.99 -33.82 29.68
CA LYS A 4 49.09 -33.94 28.51
C LYS A 4 47.60 -33.71 28.83
N LYS A 5 47.18 -33.87 30.10
CA LYS A 5 45.75 -33.71 30.49
C LYS A 5 45.31 -32.24 30.60
N GLY A 6 46.20 -31.33 31.02
CA GLY A 6 45.88 -29.90 31.15
C GLY A 6 45.72 -29.18 29.80
N VAL A 7 46.54 -29.52 28.82
CA VAL A 7 46.48 -28.93 27.46
C VAL A 7 45.21 -29.35 26.72
N SER A 8 44.75 -30.59 26.92
CA SER A 8 43.48 -31.07 26.34
C SER A 8 42.27 -30.29 26.87
N LEU A 9 42.26 -29.92 28.15
CA LEU A 9 41.16 -29.16 28.75
C LEU A 9 41.05 -27.77 28.13
N VAL A 10 42.19 -27.08 27.96
CA VAL A 10 42.25 -25.76 27.32
C VAL A 10 41.71 -25.83 25.89
N TYR A 11 42.07 -26.87 25.13
CA TYR A 11 41.59 -27.05 23.75
C TYR A 11 40.07 -27.27 23.68
N VAL A 12 39.51 -28.08 24.58
CA VAL A 12 38.07 -28.32 24.66
C VAL A 12 37.33 -27.03 25.00
N ILE A 13 37.84 -26.24 25.94
CA ILE A 13 37.26 -24.94 26.29
C ILE A 13 37.25 -24.00 25.07
N ILE A 14 38.36 -23.92 24.32
CA ILE A 14 38.44 -23.08 23.12
C ILE A 14 37.42 -23.53 22.06
N VAL A 15 37.34 -24.83 21.78
CA VAL A 15 36.37 -25.36 20.81
C VAL A 15 34.93 -25.11 21.26
N MET A 16 34.65 -25.27 22.55
CA MET A 16 33.32 -25.03 23.12
C MET A 16 32.93 -23.56 23.03
N VAL A 17 33.85 -22.63 23.30
CA VAL A 17 33.64 -21.18 23.16
C VAL A 17 33.40 -20.80 21.70
N LEU A 18 34.15 -21.38 20.76
CA LEU A 18 33.92 -21.13 19.34
C LEU A 18 32.54 -21.66 18.91
N ALA A 19 32.18 -22.87 19.33
CA ALA A 19 30.89 -23.47 19.02
C ALA A 19 29.72 -22.64 19.56
N THR A 20 29.82 -22.08 20.76
CA THR A 20 28.77 -21.24 21.34
C THR A 20 28.67 -19.89 20.64
N ILE A 21 29.80 -19.26 20.26
CA ILE A 21 29.80 -18.03 19.46
C ILE A 21 29.13 -18.29 18.12
N PHE A 22 29.50 -19.34 17.40
CA PHE A 22 28.89 -19.66 16.10
C PHE A 22 27.39 -19.96 16.23
N ALA A 23 26.98 -20.76 17.22
CA ALA A 23 25.57 -21.06 17.45
C ALA A 23 24.75 -19.81 17.78
N ALA A 24 25.30 -18.90 18.61
CA ALA A 24 24.66 -17.63 18.94
C ALA A 24 24.58 -16.71 17.72
N SER A 25 25.66 -16.57 16.96
CA SER A 25 25.71 -15.73 15.75
C SER A 25 24.71 -16.18 14.70
N ILE A 26 24.63 -17.49 14.42
CA ILE A 26 23.64 -18.05 13.47
C ILE A 26 22.22 -17.76 13.99
N SER A 27 21.96 -18.02 15.27
CA SER A 27 20.64 -17.79 15.86
C SER A 27 20.18 -16.34 15.77
N VAL A 28 21.08 -15.39 16.05
CA VAL A 28 20.79 -13.96 15.98
C VAL A 28 20.58 -13.53 14.52
N LEU A 29 21.44 -13.95 13.61
CA LEU A 29 21.36 -13.59 12.19
C LEU A 29 20.07 -14.13 11.56
N THR A 30 19.72 -15.39 11.83
CA THR A 30 18.49 -15.98 11.33
C THR A 30 17.27 -15.24 11.87
N ARG A 31 17.21 -14.97 13.18
CA ARG A 31 16.09 -14.21 13.77
C ARG A 31 15.96 -12.82 13.16
N ALA A 32 17.08 -12.10 13.03
CA ALA A 32 17.09 -10.75 12.44
C ALA A 32 16.60 -10.78 10.98
N ASN A 33 17.09 -11.72 10.18
CA ASN A 33 16.70 -11.86 8.78
C ASN A 33 15.22 -12.25 8.64
N THR A 34 14.72 -13.17 9.46
CA THR A 34 13.31 -13.58 9.44
C THR A 34 12.40 -12.42 9.85
N MET A 35 12.77 -11.64 10.86
CA MET A 35 12.01 -10.45 11.25
C MET A 35 11.98 -9.40 10.14
N GLN A 36 13.13 -9.11 9.52
CA GLN A 36 13.19 -8.18 8.40
C GLN A 36 12.37 -8.67 7.21
N ALA A 37 12.47 -9.95 6.84
CA ALA A 37 11.70 -10.53 5.75
C ALA A 37 10.19 -10.47 6.03
N LYS A 38 9.78 -10.65 7.29
CA LYS A 38 8.38 -10.52 7.69
C LYS A 38 7.87 -9.10 7.51
N VAL A 39 8.60 -8.09 8.00
CA VAL A 39 8.22 -6.67 7.85
C VAL A 39 8.17 -6.28 6.37
N GLN A 40 9.15 -6.70 5.57
CA GLN A 40 9.14 -6.43 4.12
C GLN A 40 7.95 -7.06 3.41
N LYS A 41 7.56 -8.29 3.81
CA LYS A 41 6.36 -8.94 3.30
C LYS A 41 5.10 -8.19 3.73
N ASP A 42 4.97 -7.83 5.00
CA ASP A 42 3.82 -7.08 5.53
C ASP A 42 3.67 -5.72 4.81
N ASN A 43 4.76 -4.98 4.57
CA ASN A 43 4.77 -3.73 3.78
C ASN A 43 4.31 -3.96 2.34
N ARG A 44 4.85 -4.98 1.67
CA ARG A 44 4.45 -5.28 0.29
C ARG A 44 2.98 -5.70 0.20
N ASP A 45 2.52 -6.50 1.15
CA ASP A 45 1.15 -6.98 1.18
C ASP A 45 0.19 -5.80 1.50
N ALA A 46 0.54 -4.90 2.43
CA ALA A 46 -0.18 -3.64 2.67
C ALA A 46 -0.23 -2.72 1.43
N TYR A 47 0.87 -2.60 0.69
CA TYR A 47 0.92 -1.86 -0.57
C TYR A 47 -0.10 -2.39 -1.60
N TYR A 48 -0.13 -3.71 -1.80
CA TYR A 48 -1.09 -4.31 -2.73
C TYR A 48 -2.53 -4.21 -2.24
N LEU A 49 -2.76 -4.24 -0.92
CA LEU A 49 -4.06 -3.96 -0.33
C LEU A 49 -4.50 -2.52 -0.63
N ALA A 50 -3.64 -1.53 -0.44
CA ALA A 50 -3.96 -0.14 -0.75
C ALA A 50 -4.31 0.02 -2.24
N ARG A 51 -3.52 -0.59 -3.13
CA ARG A 51 -3.78 -0.60 -4.57
C ARG A 51 -5.11 -1.25 -4.93
N SER A 52 -5.45 -2.40 -4.33
CA SER A 52 -6.75 -3.04 -4.56
C SER A 52 -7.92 -2.16 -4.11
N GLY A 53 -7.77 -1.39 -3.03
CA GLY A 53 -8.77 -0.41 -2.59
C GLY A 53 -9.04 0.66 -3.64
N ILE A 54 -7.99 1.15 -4.32
CA ILE A 54 -8.13 2.10 -5.43
C ILE A 54 -8.90 1.47 -6.59
N GLU A 55 -8.60 0.24 -6.96
CA GLU A 55 -9.28 -0.49 -8.03
C GLU A 55 -10.77 -0.69 -7.69
N LEU A 56 -11.09 -1.09 -6.45
CA LEU A 56 -12.47 -1.21 -5.98
C LEU A 56 -13.23 0.11 -6.04
N MET A 57 -12.61 1.21 -5.63
CA MET A 57 -13.24 2.53 -5.73
C MET A 57 -13.41 2.96 -7.20
N TYR A 58 -12.41 2.73 -8.04
CA TYR A 58 -12.50 3.05 -9.46
C TYR A 58 -13.64 2.29 -10.15
N GLU A 59 -13.76 0.99 -9.91
CA GLU A 59 -14.85 0.18 -10.43
C GLU A 59 -16.20 0.63 -9.86
N ASN A 60 -16.27 0.99 -8.57
CA ASN A 60 -17.50 1.52 -7.98
C ASN A 60 -17.93 2.85 -8.65
N LEU A 61 -16.98 3.74 -8.90
CA LEU A 61 -17.23 5.02 -9.58
C LEU A 61 -17.74 4.81 -11.01
N LYS A 62 -17.21 3.80 -11.70
CA LYS A 62 -17.60 3.44 -13.08
C LYS A 62 -18.97 2.76 -13.14
N ILE A 63 -19.18 1.72 -12.33
CA ILE A 63 -20.41 0.89 -12.31
C ILE A 63 -21.62 1.73 -11.87
N ASN A 64 -21.47 2.54 -10.83
CA ASN A 64 -22.56 3.35 -10.28
C ASN A 64 -22.72 4.70 -11.00
N ASN A 65 -21.97 4.94 -12.08
CA ASN A 65 -21.95 6.21 -12.82
C ASN A 65 -21.70 7.44 -11.93
N LEU A 66 -21.08 7.25 -10.75
CA LEU A 66 -20.78 8.30 -9.78
C LEU A 66 -19.73 9.27 -10.32
N MET A 67 -18.98 8.88 -11.35
CA MET A 67 -18.12 9.80 -12.09
C MET A 67 -18.89 11.02 -12.63
N GLN A 68 -20.18 10.85 -13.01
CA GLN A 68 -21.01 11.97 -13.46
C GLN A 68 -21.36 12.94 -12.31
N GLY A 69 -21.37 12.47 -11.06
CA GLY A 69 -21.51 13.35 -9.89
C GLY A 69 -20.39 14.39 -9.77
N PHE A 70 -19.21 14.10 -10.32
CA PHE A 70 -18.07 15.03 -10.33
C PHE A 70 -18.15 16.11 -11.41
N VAL A 71 -19.04 15.94 -12.38
CA VAL A 71 -19.14 16.83 -13.52
C VAL A 71 -19.81 18.16 -13.14
N ASN A 72 -20.81 18.10 -12.26
CA ASN A 72 -21.71 19.22 -11.96
C ASN A 72 -21.21 20.18 -10.87
N HIS A 73 -20.06 19.90 -10.26
CA HIS A 73 -19.58 20.63 -9.10
C HIS A 73 -18.06 20.85 -9.16
N ASN A 74 -17.59 21.99 -8.67
CA ASN A 74 -16.16 22.37 -8.75
C ASN A 74 -15.28 21.50 -7.83
N THR A 75 -15.81 21.15 -6.66
CA THR A 75 -15.16 20.27 -5.68
C THR A 75 -16.20 19.34 -5.08
N VAL A 76 -15.97 18.02 -5.13
CA VAL A 76 -16.88 17.02 -4.57
C VAL A 76 -16.10 15.89 -3.92
N SER A 77 -16.60 15.43 -2.77
CA SER A 77 -16.20 14.15 -2.20
C SER A 77 -16.97 13.04 -2.90
N GLY A 78 -16.25 12.12 -3.53
CA GLY A 78 -16.79 10.93 -4.23
C GLY A 78 -17.28 9.83 -3.30
N GLY A 79 -17.27 10.09 -2.00
CA GLY A 79 -17.52 9.10 -0.97
C GLY A 79 -16.24 8.48 -0.43
N SER A 80 -16.42 7.73 0.65
CA SER A 80 -15.37 6.96 1.29
C SER A 80 -15.96 5.66 1.80
N PHE A 81 -15.19 4.59 1.77
CA PHE A 81 -15.56 3.33 2.40
C PHE A 81 -14.35 2.72 3.10
N SER A 82 -14.63 1.85 4.06
CA SER A 82 -13.64 1.00 4.71
C SER A 82 -13.98 -0.44 4.39
N HIS A 83 -12.99 -1.21 3.94
CA HIS A 83 -13.15 -2.62 3.62
C HIS A 83 -12.17 -3.48 4.42
N LYS A 84 -12.63 -4.65 4.83
CA LYS A 84 -11.81 -5.68 5.49
C LYS A 84 -11.87 -6.93 4.64
N PHE A 85 -10.71 -7.46 4.26
CA PHE A 85 -10.65 -8.71 3.51
C PHE A 85 -10.78 -9.87 4.50
N SER A 86 -11.78 -10.73 4.31
CA SER A 86 -12.03 -11.90 5.16
C SER A 86 -10.82 -12.83 5.23
N ASP A 87 -10.10 -12.94 4.12
CA ASP A 87 -9.01 -13.90 3.93
C ASP A 87 -7.68 -13.37 4.48
N ILE A 88 -7.64 -12.10 4.91
CA ILE A 88 -6.46 -11.44 5.46
C ILE A 88 -6.83 -10.82 6.81
N PRO A 89 -6.76 -11.60 7.91
CA PRO A 89 -7.09 -11.13 9.25
C PRO A 89 -6.30 -9.88 9.63
N GLY A 90 -6.99 -8.89 10.20
CA GLY A 90 -6.39 -7.62 10.60
C GLY A 90 -6.12 -6.63 9.46
N SER A 91 -6.48 -6.98 8.22
CA SER A 91 -6.47 -6.02 7.11
C SER A 91 -7.59 -5.00 7.27
N VAL A 92 -7.24 -3.73 7.08
CA VAL A 92 -8.20 -2.63 6.94
C VAL A 92 -7.74 -1.78 5.78
N VAL A 93 -8.64 -1.53 4.82
CA VAL A 93 -8.39 -0.65 3.68
C VAL A 93 -9.42 0.46 3.67
N ASP A 94 -8.96 1.67 3.89
CA ASP A 94 -9.77 2.89 3.89
C ASP A 94 -9.55 3.62 2.57
N VAL A 95 -10.62 3.79 1.79
CA VAL A 95 -10.56 4.40 0.46
C VAL A 95 -11.44 5.63 0.40
N LYS A 96 -10.96 6.68 -0.27
CA LYS A 96 -11.65 7.94 -0.48
C LYS A 96 -11.43 8.43 -1.90
N ALA A 97 -12.48 8.95 -2.53
CA ALA A 97 -12.38 9.66 -3.80
C ALA A 97 -12.71 11.14 -3.62
N THR A 98 -11.99 12.03 -4.30
CA THR A 98 -12.26 13.46 -4.36
C THR A 98 -12.08 13.96 -5.78
N ALA A 99 -12.91 14.91 -6.21
CA ALA A 99 -12.79 15.55 -7.51
C ALA A 99 -12.56 17.05 -7.34
N VAL A 100 -11.66 17.61 -8.14
CA VAL A 100 -11.35 19.04 -8.18
C VAL A 100 -11.27 19.51 -9.63
N GLN A 101 -11.89 20.64 -9.93
CA GLN A 101 -11.75 21.30 -11.23
C GLN A 101 -10.42 22.03 -11.35
N VAL A 102 -9.81 21.92 -12.52
CA VAL A 102 -8.63 22.71 -12.86
C VAL A 102 -9.06 24.16 -13.11
N VAL A 103 -8.47 25.10 -12.38
CA VAL A 103 -8.78 26.53 -12.51
C VAL A 103 -8.62 26.99 -13.95
N GLY A 104 -9.64 27.65 -14.50
CA GLY A 104 -9.63 28.17 -15.87
C GLY A 104 -9.76 27.10 -16.97
N SER A 105 -10.16 25.88 -16.63
CA SER A 105 -10.31 24.77 -17.58
C SER A 105 -11.55 23.93 -17.30
N ASP A 106 -12.07 23.27 -18.34
CA ASP A 106 -13.10 22.23 -18.20
C ASP A 106 -12.52 20.86 -17.81
N ASN A 107 -11.21 20.76 -17.59
CA ASN A 107 -10.60 19.55 -17.05
C ASN A 107 -10.96 19.34 -15.57
N LYS A 108 -11.22 18.08 -15.21
CA LYS A 108 -11.36 17.62 -13.82
C LYS A 108 -10.23 16.65 -13.47
N ILE A 109 -9.83 16.68 -12.21
CA ILE A 109 -8.91 15.71 -11.62
C ILE A 109 -9.70 14.97 -10.53
N VAL A 110 -9.85 13.66 -10.69
CA VAL A 110 -10.34 12.78 -9.63
C VAL A 110 -9.13 12.13 -8.97
N THR A 111 -9.00 12.34 -7.67
CA THR A 111 -8.02 11.70 -6.82
C THR A 111 -8.68 10.58 -6.05
N ILE A 112 -8.17 9.36 -6.18
CA ILE A 112 -8.52 8.23 -5.32
C ILE A 112 -7.34 8.00 -4.39
N THR A 113 -7.59 8.02 -3.09
CA THR A 113 -6.60 7.73 -2.06
C THR A 113 -7.04 6.49 -1.30
N SER A 114 -6.11 5.58 -1.08
CA SER A 114 -6.34 4.35 -0.34
C SER A 114 -5.24 4.16 0.70
N LYS A 115 -5.65 3.86 1.92
CA LYS A 115 -4.77 3.59 3.05
C LYS A 115 -5.03 2.18 3.53
N ALA A 116 -4.01 1.33 3.47
CA ALA A 116 -4.09 -0.03 3.98
C ALA A 116 -3.29 -0.17 5.26
N LYS A 117 -3.85 -0.91 6.22
CA LYS A 117 -3.18 -1.32 7.45
C LYS A 117 -3.18 -2.83 7.56
N LEU A 118 -2.03 -3.40 7.88
CA LEU A 118 -1.83 -4.84 8.07
C LEU A 118 -0.74 -5.06 9.12
N ASN A 119 -1.02 -5.85 10.16
CA ASN A 119 -0.01 -6.28 11.16
C ASN A 119 0.83 -5.14 11.78
N GLY A 120 0.25 -3.94 11.94
CA GLY A 120 0.94 -2.76 12.48
C GLY A 120 1.70 -1.93 11.45
N VAL A 121 1.75 -2.38 10.19
CA VAL A 121 2.23 -1.63 9.02
C VAL A 121 1.07 -0.82 8.43
N SER A 122 1.39 0.37 7.90
CA SER A 122 0.46 1.20 7.13
C SER A 122 1.12 1.63 5.82
N GLU A 123 0.43 1.45 4.70
CA GLU A 123 0.86 1.92 3.39
C GLU A 123 -0.26 2.77 2.78
N ASP A 124 0.12 3.87 2.15
CA ASP A 124 -0.79 4.81 1.50
C ASP A 124 -0.48 4.81 0.00
N GLU A 125 -1.53 4.73 -0.81
CA GLU A 125 -1.43 4.84 -2.26
C GLU A 125 -2.44 5.86 -2.78
N LYS A 126 -2.07 6.52 -3.88
CA LYS A 126 -2.89 7.52 -4.54
C LYS A 126 -2.86 7.34 -6.04
N LEU A 127 -4.04 7.42 -6.64
CA LEU A 127 -4.25 7.44 -8.08
C LEU A 127 -4.93 8.75 -8.48
N GLU A 128 -4.32 9.48 -9.40
CA GLU A 128 -4.91 10.64 -10.04
C GLU A 128 -5.39 10.29 -11.44
N LEU A 129 -6.66 10.62 -11.69
CA LEU A 129 -7.37 10.45 -12.94
C LEU A 129 -7.68 11.82 -13.51
N ARG A 130 -7.17 12.13 -14.70
CA ARG A 130 -7.48 13.40 -15.38
C ARG A 130 -8.39 13.14 -16.56
N PHE A 131 -9.47 13.89 -16.65
CA PHE A 131 -10.38 13.84 -17.80
C PHE A 131 -10.83 15.22 -18.24
N GLU A 132 -11.17 15.31 -19.52
CA GLU A 132 -11.82 16.47 -20.13
C GLU A 132 -13.33 16.34 -20.01
N LEU A 133 -13.98 17.43 -19.62
CA LEU A 133 -15.42 17.56 -19.75
C LEU A 133 -15.75 18.16 -21.11
N VAL A 134 -16.67 17.53 -21.85
CA VAL A 134 -17.27 18.10 -23.06
C VAL A 134 -18.72 18.42 -22.77
N ILE A 135 -19.20 19.55 -23.29
CA ILE A 135 -20.61 19.91 -23.23
C ILE A 135 -21.30 19.23 -24.42
N LYS A 136 -22.25 18.34 -24.16
CA LYS A 136 -23.10 17.77 -25.22
C LYS A 136 -24.52 18.34 -25.06
N ASN A 137 -24.98 19.03 -26.12
CA ASN A 137 -26.31 19.63 -26.36
C ASN A 137 -26.54 21.08 -25.90
N ASP A 138 -27.49 21.75 -26.56
CA ASP A 138 -27.94 23.15 -26.37
C ASP A 138 -28.40 23.53 -24.95
N VAL A 139 -28.53 22.54 -24.06
CA VAL A 139 -29.00 22.72 -22.67
C VAL A 139 -27.84 22.87 -21.67
N GLY A 140 -26.57 22.81 -22.12
CA GLY A 140 -25.41 23.14 -21.30
C GLY A 140 -24.93 22.05 -20.33
N ASN A 141 -25.33 20.79 -20.53
CA ASN A 141 -24.87 19.68 -19.68
C ASN A 141 -23.42 19.29 -20.02
N LYS A 142 -22.55 19.36 -19.01
CA LYS A 142 -21.19 18.81 -19.08
C LYS A 142 -21.26 17.28 -18.95
N ILE A 143 -20.46 16.58 -19.72
CA ILE A 143 -20.24 15.14 -19.60
C ILE A 143 -18.75 14.84 -19.64
N ILE A 144 -18.35 13.69 -19.10
CA ILE A 144 -16.98 13.18 -19.29
C ILE A 144 -16.84 12.70 -20.73
N ASP A 145 -15.86 13.22 -21.45
CA ASP A 145 -15.61 12.83 -22.84
C ASP A 145 -14.44 11.86 -22.98
N THR A 146 -13.29 12.23 -22.42
CA THR A 146 -12.06 11.43 -22.51
C THR A 146 -11.27 11.49 -21.21
N ILE A 147 -10.86 10.31 -20.71
CA ILE A 147 -9.85 10.19 -19.65
C ILE A 147 -8.48 10.26 -20.32
N ARG A 148 -7.69 11.29 -19.99
CA ARG A 148 -6.43 11.61 -20.68
C ARG A 148 -5.19 11.07 -19.99
N ASP A 149 -5.20 11.00 -18.67
CA ASP A 149 -3.99 10.68 -17.89
C ASP A 149 -4.33 9.91 -16.62
N PHE A 150 -3.45 8.96 -16.29
CA PHE A 150 -3.49 8.10 -15.11
C PHE A 150 -2.11 8.17 -14.44
N ARG A 151 -2.06 8.73 -13.23
CA ARG A 151 -0.80 8.87 -12.48
C ARG A 151 -0.91 8.23 -11.11
N TRP A 152 -0.04 7.25 -10.88
CA TRP A 152 0.15 6.63 -9.57
C TRP A 152 1.18 7.43 -8.76
N SER A 153 0.91 7.60 -7.47
CA SER A 153 1.84 8.24 -6.53
C SER A 153 1.67 7.64 -5.13
N ARG A 154 2.78 7.63 -4.38
CA ARG A 154 2.81 7.36 -2.94
C ARG A 154 2.70 8.65 -2.16
#